data_AF-A0A839JN71-F1
#
_entry.id   AF-A0A839JN71-F1
#
_cell.length_a   1.000
_cell.length_b   1.000
_cell.length_c   1.000
_cell.angle_alpha   90.00
_cell.angle_beta   90.00
_cell.angle_gamma   90.00
#
_symmetry.space_group_name_H-M   'P 1'
#
loop_
_entity.id
_entity.type
_entity.pdbx_description
1 polymer ?
#
loop_
_entity_poly.entity_id
_entity_poly.type
_entity_poly.pdbx_seq_one_letter_code
_entity_poly.pdbx_strand_id
1 'polypeptide(L)' 'MDETFYHTLRVGIPPAGGVRFGIDRLLIILTDSSDIIDVIPFSTYHESQKSN' A
#
# COMPACT_ATOMS: atom_id res chain seq x y z
N MET A 1 -14.75 10.99 13.93
CA MET A 1 -14.97 11.50 12.55
C MET A 1 -13.91 12.58 12.31
N ASP A 2 -13.44 12.75 11.07
CA ASP A 2 -12.46 13.81 10.74
C ASP A 2 -13.21 15.06 10.26
N GLU A 3 -13.39 16.00 11.18
CA GLU A 3 -14.24 17.17 10.95
C GLU A 3 -13.58 18.18 10.01
N THR A 4 -12.24 18.12 9.92
CA THR A 4 -11.45 18.92 8.99
C THR A 4 -11.68 18.45 7.56
N PHE A 5 -11.64 17.14 7.33
CA PHE A 5 -11.94 16.55 6.01
C PHE A 5 -13.31 16.98 5.49
N TYR A 6 -14.34 16.94 6.35
CA TYR A 6 -15.69 17.38 5.99
C TYR A 6 -15.78 18.89 5.75
N HIS A 7 -15.06 19.71 6.53
CA HIS A 7 -14.99 21.14 6.28
C HIS A 7 -14.37 21.42 4.91
N THR A 8 -13.27 20.75 4.56
CA THR A 8 -12.60 20.89 3.25
C THR A 8 -13.53 20.52 2.09
N LEU A 9 -14.31 19.45 2.21
CA LEU A 9 -15.30 19.07 1.19
C LEU A 9 -16.41 20.13 1.02
N ARG A 10 -16.81 20.81 2.10
CA ARG A 10 -17.85 21.86 2.08
C ARG A 10 -17.38 23.18 1.48
N VAL A 11 -16.13 23.59 1.73
CA VAL A 11 -15.55 24.83 1.17
C VAL A 11 -15.14 24.68 -0.30
N GLY A 12 -15.14 23.44 -0.80
CA GLY A 12 -14.84 23.10 -2.19
C GLY A 12 -13.40 22.62 -2.35
N ILE A 13 -13.23 21.31 -2.55
CA ILE A 13 -11.98 20.75 -3.07
C ILE A 13 -11.99 20.95 -4.59
N PRO A 14 -10.91 21.50 -5.20
CA PRO A 14 -10.75 21.53 -6.65
C PRO A 14 -10.97 20.15 -7.27
N PRO A 15 -11.37 20.01 -8.54
CA PRO A 15 -11.48 18.70 -9.18
C PRO A 15 -10.12 17.98 -9.10
N ALA A 16 -10.02 16.98 -8.23
CA ALA A 16 -8.80 16.28 -7.90
C ALA A 16 -9.03 14.77 -7.97
N GLY A 17 -8.17 14.07 -8.70
CA GLY A 17 -8.09 12.61 -8.71
C GLY A 17 -6.85 12.15 -7.95
N GLY A 18 -7.03 11.31 -6.92
CA GLY A 18 -5.92 10.69 -6.21
C GLY A 18 -5.55 9.35 -6.85
N VAL A 19 -4.26 9.10 -7.06
CA VAL A 19 -3.75 7.79 -7.46
C VAL A 19 -2.93 7.21 -6.31
N ARG A 20 -3.12 5.92 -6.03
CA ARG A 20 -2.30 5.17 -5.08
C ARG A 20 -1.75 3.92 -5.73
N PHE A 21 -0.45 3.73 -5.60
CA PHE A 21 0.25 2.52 -6.03
C PHE A 21 0.89 1.84 -4.81
N GLY A 22 0.79 0.51 -4.75
CA GLY A 22 1.50 -0.28 -3.77
C GLY A 22 2.89 -0.62 -4.28
N ILE A 23 3.93 0.04 -3.77
CA ILE A 23 5.31 -0.13 -4.26
C ILE A 23 5.76 -1.58 -4.11
N ASP A 24 5.51 -2.23 -2.98
CA ASP A 24 5.93 -3.63 -2.75
C ASP A 24 5.30 -4.58 -3.78
N ARG A 25 4.02 -4.36 -4.11
CA ARG A 25 3.32 -5.16 -5.13
C ARG A 25 3.79 -4.86 -6.55
N LEU A 26 4.14 -3.61 -6.84
CA LEU A 26 4.79 -3.26 -8.11
C LEU A 26 6.13 -3.97 -8.23
N LEU A 27 6.92 -3.99 -7.17
CA LEU A 27 8.21 -4.68 -7.16
C LEU A 27 8.03 -6.18 -7.42
N ILE A 28 7.11 -6.86 -6.72
CA ILE A 28 6.80 -8.29 -6.97
C ILE A 28 6.58 -8.59 -8.46
N ILE A 29 5.80 -7.75 -9.14
CA ILE A 29 5.48 -7.93 -10.57
C ILE A 29 6.71 -7.64 -11.44
N LEU A 30 7.44 -6.57 -11.13
CA LEU A 30 8.60 -6.14 -11.90
C LEU A 30 9.81 -7.08 -11.75
N THR A 31 9.91 -7.77 -10.61
CA THR A 31 11.00 -8.71 -10.29
C THR A 31 10.61 -10.17 -10.47
N ASP A 32 9.37 -10.45 -10.89
CA ASP A 32 8.80 -11.81 -10.99
C ASP A 32 8.98 -12.63 -9.70
N SER A 33 8.80 -11.97 -8.55
CA SER A 33 8.95 -12.59 -7.22
C SER A 33 7.69 -13.37 -6.85
N SER A 34 7.85 -14.49 -6.14
CA SER A 34 6.72 -15.31 -5.70
C SER A 34 6.04 -14.77 -4.42
N ASP A 35 6.79 -14.06 -3.57
CA ASP A 35 6.30 -13.52 -2.31
C ASP A 35 6.74 -12.05 -2.13
N ILE A 36 5.99 -11.28 -1.34
CA ILE A 36 6.33 -9.91 -0.95
C ILE A 36 7.59 -9.86 -0.10
N ILE A 37 7.91 -10.94 0.61
CA ILE A 37 9.11 -11.03 1.44
C ILE A 37 10.38 -10.93 0.59
N ASP A 38 10.34 -11.42 -0.65
CA ASP A 38 11.48 -11.41 -1.57
C ASP A 38 11.90 -9.98 -1.98
N VAL A 39 11.00 -9.01 -1.84
CA VAL A 39 11.24 -7.60 -2.21
C VAL A 39 11.38 -6.67 -0.99
N ILE A 40 11.26 -7.20 0.23
CA ILE A 40 11.38 -6.43 1.48
C ILE A 40 12.66 -6.86 2.23
N PRO A 41 13.70 -6.01 2.32
CA PRO A 41 14.98 -6.37 2.93
C PRO A 41 14.89 -6.78 4.42
N PHE A 42 13.95 -6.21 5.16
CA PHE A 42 13.71 -6.50 6.58
C PHE A 42 12.22 -6.72 6.82
N SER A 43 11.75 -7.90 6.43
CA SER A 43 10.37 -8.30 6.67
C SER A 43 10.17 -8.76 8.11
N THR A 44 8.97 -8.52 8.67
CA THR A 44 8.53 -9.17 9.92
C THR A 44 8.20 -10.64 9.62
N TYR A 45 9.22 -11.44 9.35
CA TYR A 45 9.07 -12.85 9.02
C TYR A 45 8.54 -13.59 10.25
N HIS A 46 7.38 -14.24 10.14
CA HIS A 46 6.84 -15.12 11.18
C HIS A 46 7.00 -16.58 10.71
N GLU A 47 7.71 -17.38 11.51
CA GLU A 47 8.16 -18.73 11.15
C GLU A 47 7.00 -19.76 10.99
N SER A 48 5.76 -19.39 11.34
CA SER A 48 4.59 -20.29 11.33
C SER A 48 4.07 -20.68 9.94
N GLN A 49 4.60 -20.10 8.86
CA GLN A 49 4.07 -20.31 7.50
C GLN A 49 4.87 -21.34 6.68
N LYS A 50 5.71 -22.16 7.33
CA LYS A 50 6.23 -23.42 6.72
C LYS A 50 5.28 -24.57 7.01
N SER A 51 4.18 -24.64 6.26
CA SER A 51 3.30 -25.82 6.21
C SER A 51 2.83 -26.03 4.77
N ASN A 52 3.74 -26.46 3.90
CA ASN A 52 3.57 -27.61 3.00
C ASN A 52 4.88 -27.88 2.27
#